data_AF-A0A527CSK7-F1
#
_entry.id   AF-A0A527CSK7-F1
#
_cell.length_a   1.000
_cell.length_b   1.000
_cell.length_c   1.000
_cell.angle_alpha   90.00
_cell.angle_beta   90.00
_cell.angle_gamma   90.00
#
_symmetry.space_group_name_H-M   'P 1'
#
loop_
_entity.id
_entity.type
_entity.pdbx_description
1 polymer ?
#
loop_
_entity_poly.entity_id
_entity_poly.type
_entity_poly.pdbx_seq_one_letter_code
_entity_poly.pdbx_strand_id
1 'polypeptide(L)' 'KTMYLDKDGKPVKGASLDGYLAVGVPGSVAGLEMAREKYGKLSRQDLMAPAIAYAKDGFILNQGDAASFAGSADRLA' A
#
# COMPACT_ATOMS: atom_id res chain seq x y z
N LYS A 1 11.85 -20.85 -2.82
CA LYS A 1 13.07 -20.42 -3.55
C LYS A 1 12.86 -20.28 -5.06
N THR A 2 11.80 -20.83 -5.65
CA THR A 2 11.52 -20.77 -7.10
C THR A 2 10.10 -20.26 -7.41
N MET A 3 9.50 -19.49 -6.49
CA MET A 3 8.07 -19.10 -6.56
C MET A 3 7.70 -18.22 -7.77
N TYR A 4 8.68 -17.53 -8.37
CA TYR A 4 8.48 -16.63 -9.51
C TYR A 4 9.19 -17.14 -10.78
N LEU A 5 9.68 -18.38 -10.77
CA LEU A 5 10.41 -18.97 -11.88
C LEU A 5 9.57 -20.07 -12.54
N ASP A 6 9.67 -20.19 -13.85
CA ASP A 6 9.10 -21.31 -14.60
C ASP A 6 9.95 -22.58 -14.43
N LYS A 7 9.52 -23.66 -15.09
CA LYS A 7 10.19 -24.97 -15.08
C LYS A 7 11.63 -24.93 -15.59
N ASP A 8 11.99 -23.94 -16.40
CA ASP A 8 13.31 -23.77 -17.01
C ASP A 8 14.18 -22.79 -16.18
N GLY A 9 13.66 -22.33 -15.03
CA GLY A 9 14.32 -21.41 -14.14
C GLY A 9 14.25 -19.94 -14.58
N LYS A 10 13.41 -19.59 -15.57
CA LYS A 10 13.28 -18.23 -16.07
C LYS A 10 12.18 -17.46 -15.33
N PRO A 11 12.31 -16.14 -15.14
CA PRO A 11 11.27 -15.33 -14.50
C PRO A 11 9.93 -15.39 -15.24
N VAL A 12 8.85 -15.68 -14.51
CA VAL A 12 7.49 -15.51 -15.01
C VAL A 12 7.15 -14.03 -14.98
N LYS A 13 6.94 -13.41 -16.16
CA LYS A 13 6.67 -11.97 -16.29
C LYS A 13 5.45 -11.57 -15.44
N GLY A 14 5.62 -10.56 -14.60
CA GLY A 14 4.57 -10.01 -13.72
C GLY A 14 4.34 -10.78 -12.41
N ALA A 15 4.77 -12.04 -12.29
CA ALA A 15 4.44 -12.88 -11.13
C ALA A 15 4.91 -12.33 -9.78
N SER A 16 5.99 -11.55 -9.76
CA SER A 16 6.53 -10.89 -8.56
C SER A 16 6.17 -9.41 -8.44
N LEU A 17 5.37 -8.87 -9.35
CA LEU A 17 5.03 -7.44 -9.41
C LEU A 17 3.53 -7.22 -9.30
N ASP A 18 2.74 -8.12 -9.85
CA ASP A 18 1.31 -7.95 -10.03
C ASP A 18 0.54 -9.10 -9.33
N GLY A 19 -0.59 -8.76 -8.73
CA GLY A 19 -1.49 -9.71 -8.08
C GLY A 19 -1.01 -10.22 -6.71
N TYR A 20 -1.80 -11.11 -6.13
CA TYR A 20 -1.65 -11.54 -4.73
C TYR A 20 -0.33 -12.25 -4.43
N LEU A 21 0.26 -12.94 -5.41
CA LEU A 21 1.52 -13.66 -5.21
C LEU A 21 2.70 -12.71 -4.98
N ALA A 22 2.62 -11.48 -5.50
CA ALA A 22 3.64 -10.45 -5.30
C ALA A 22 3.61 -9.84 -3.89
N VAL A 23 2.58 -10.11 -3.10
CA VAL A 23 2.35 -9.47 -1.80
C VAL A 23 3.06 -10.24 -0.68
N GLY A 24 4.07 -9.62 -0.08
CA GLY A 24 4.57 -10.04 1.23
C GLY A 24 3.61 -9.67 2.35
N VAL A 25 3.73 -10.30 3.53
CA VAL A 25 2.89 -9.98 4.69
C VAL A 25 3.09 -8.50 5.09
N PRO A 26 2.05 -7.64 5.00
CA PRO A 26 2.21 -6.21 5.27
C PRO A 26 2.45 -5.91 6.75
N GLY A 27 3.48 -5.10 7.05
CA GLY A 27 3.88 -4.75 8.42
C GLY A 27 3.56 -3.32 8.87
N SER A 28 3.03 -2.47 7.99
CA SER A 28 2.92 -1.02 8.25
C SER A 28 2.11 -0.69 9.50
N VAL A 29 0.95 -1.33 9.71
CA VAL A 29 0.10 -1.10 10.89
C VAL A 29 0.85 -1.48 12.18
N ALA A 30 1.48 -2.65 12.20
CA ALA A 30 2.23 -3.11 13.36
C ALA A 30 3.43 -2.19 13.68
N GLY A 31 4.16 -1.76 12.65
CA GLY A 31 5.30 -0.86 12.83
C GLY A 31 4.90 0.52 13.34
N LEU A 32 3.83 1.10 12.78
CA LEU A 32 3.32 2.41 13.22
C LEU A 32 2.76 2.36 14.65
N GLU A 33 2.05 1.29 15.02
CA GLU A 33 1.53 1.14 16.37
C GLU A 33 2.65 0.91 17.38
N MET A 34 3.65 0.08 17.06
CA MET A 34 4.85 -0.09 17.89
C MET A 34 5.56 1.26 18.13
N ALA A 35 5.74 2.07 17.08
CA ALA A 35 6.35 3.39 17.21
C ALA A 35 5.52 4.31 18.11
N ARG A 36 4.19 4.30 17.97
CA ARG A 36 3.27 5.06 18.83
C ARG A 36 3.35 4.62 20.28
N GLU A 37 3.34 3.32 20.56
CA GLU A 37 3.41 2.79 21.93
C GLU A 37 4.74 3.12 22.60
N LYS A 38 5.85 3.01 21.86
CA LYS A 38 7.20 3.18 22.43
C LYS A 38 7.63 4.65 22.54
N TYR A 39 7.20 5.49 21.60
CA TYR A 39 7.73 6.85 21.45
C TYR A 39 6.65 7.94 21.32
N GLY A 40 5.38 7.55 21.17
CA GLY A 40 4.28 8.47 20.92
C GLY A 40 3.78 9.18 22.19
N LYS A 41 3.05 10.27 21.96
CA LYS A 41 2.40 11.06 23.02
C LYS A 41 0.88 11.15 22.86
N LEU A 42 0.36 10.86 21.68
CA LEU A 42 -1.06 10.94 21.34
C LEU A 42 -1.68 9.56 21.29
N SER A 43 -2.99 9.50 21.51
CA SER A 43 -3.74 8.25 21.39
C SER A 43 -3.79 7.79 19.93
N ARG A 44 -4.02 6.48 19.71
CA ARG A 44 -4.25 5.95 18.36
C ARG A 44 -5.47 6.60 17.72
N GLN A 45 -6.51 6.88 18.50
CA GLN A 45 -7.74 7.50 18.01
C GLN A 45 -7.48 8.89 17.45
N ASP A 46 -6.72 9.73 18.16
CA ASP A 46 -6.42 11.10 17.73
C ASP A 46 -5.58 11.11 16.44
N LEU A 47 -4.60 10.20 16.34
CA LEU A 47 -3.75 10.08 15.17
C LEU A 47 -4.51 9.56 13.93
N MET A 48 -5.47 8.65 14.13
CA MET A 48 -6.24 8.05 13.04
C MET A 48 -7.42 8.91 12.58
N ALA A 49 -7.94 9.80 13.43
CA ALA A 49 -9.14 10.59 13.14
C ALA A 49 -9.07 11.35 11.80
N PRO A 50 -7.96 12.05 11.45
CA PRO A 50 -7.86 12.74 10.15
C PRO A 50 -7.91 11.79 8.96
N ALA A 51 -7.20 10.65 9.03
CA ALA A 51 -7.19 9.66 7.94
C ALA A 51 -8.57 9.02 7.74
N ILE A 52 -9.29 8.75 8.83
CA ILE A 52 -10.66 8.24 8.79
C ILE A 52 -11.60 9.26 8.13
N ALA A 53 -11.47 10.55 8.45
CA ALA A 53 -12.27 11.61 7.84
C ALA A 53 -12.03 11.68 6.33
N TYR A 54 -10.77 11.76 5.89
CA TYR A 54 -10.46 11.78 4.44
C TYR A 54 -10.95 10.54 3.70
N ALA A 55 -10.89 9.36 4.33
CA ALA A 55 -11.36 8.12 3.71
C ALA A 55 -12.90 8.04 3.61
N LYS A 56 -13.63 8.63 4.57
CA LYS A 56 -15.09 8.62 4.60
C LYS A 56 -15.70 9.73 3.76
N ASP A 57 -15.17 10.93 3.91
CA ASP A 57 -15.77 12.16 3.39
C ASP A 57 -15.14 12.56 2.04
N GLY A 58 -13.98 11.98 1.70
CA GLY A 58 -13.22 12.28 0.51
C GLY A 58 -12.37 13.54 0.64
N PHE A 59 -11.61 13.82 -0.41
CA PHE A 59 -10.83 15.05 -0.56
C PHE A 59 -10.66 15.39 -2.05
N ILE A 60 -10.33 16.65 -2.34
CA ILE A 60 -10.12 17.12 -3.72
C ILE A 60 -8.73 16.67 -4.18
N LEU A 61 -8.69 15.99 -5.32
CA LEU A 61 -7.44 15.59 -5.96
C LEU A 61 -6.68 16.83 -6.46
N ASN A 62 -5.39 16.90 -6.14
CA ASN A 62 -4.49 17.87 -6.74
C ASN A 62 -3.91 17.33 -8.05
N GLN A 63 -3.12 18.16 -8.74
CA GLN A 63 -2.50 17.79 -10.02
C GLN A 63 -1.63 16.53 -9.93
N GLY A 64 -0.91 16.34 -8.82
CA GLY A 64 -0.08 15.16 -8.58
C GLY A 64 -0.91 13.89 -8.38
N ASP A 65 -2.02 13.98 -7.66
CA ASP A 65 -2.95 12.86 -7.50
C ASP A 65 -3.55 12.46 -8.86
N ALA A 66 -4.05 13.43 -9.62
CA ALA A 66 -4.64 13.21 -10.93
C ALA A 66 -3.63 12.59 -11.92
N ALA A 67 -2.39 13.09 -11.92
CA ALA A 67 -1.32 12.53 -12.75
C ALA A 67 -0.99 11.08 -12.35
N SER A 68 -1.02 10.74 -11.06
CA SER A 68 -0.73 9.40 -10.56
C SER A 68 -1.81 8.39 -10.97
N PHE A 69 -3.08 8.79 -10.92
CA PHE A 69 -4.18 7.97 -11.43
C PHE A 69 -4.11 7.80 -12.95
N ALA A 70 -3.87 8.88 -13.70
CA ALA A 70 -3.74 8.83 -15.16
C ALA A 70 -2.61 7.89 -15.61
N GLY A 71 -1.46 7.96 -14.94
CA GLY A 71 -0.31 7.08 -15.23
C GLY A 71 -0.54 5.60 -14.88
N SER A 72 -1.57 5.30 -14.08
CA SER A 72 -1.91 3.93 -13.66
C SER A 72 -3.25 3.45 -14.22
N ALA A 73 -3.89 4.22 -15.11
CA ALA A 73 -5.26 3.98 -15.55
C ALA A 73 -5.45 2.58 -16.15
N ASP A 74 -4.51 2.12 -16.97
CA ASP A 74 -4.54 0.78 -17.58
C ASP A 74 -4.47 -0.37 -16.57
N ARG A 75 -3.97 -0.12 -15.35
CA ARG A 75 -3.92 -1.12 -14.26
C ARG A 75 -5.17 -1.10 -13.38
N LEU A 76 -5.98 -0.05 -13.48
CA LEU A 76 -7.19 0.16 -12.67
C LEU A 76 -8.48 -0.21 -13.42
N ALA A 77 -8.43 -0.23 -14.77
CA ALA A 77 -9.52 -0.65 -15.65
C ALA A 77 -9.63 -2.18 -15.76
#